data_AF-A3DJV1-F1
#
_entry.id   AF-A3DJV1-F1
#
_cell.length_a   1.000
_cell.length_b   1.000
_cell.length_c   1.000
_cell.angle_alpha   90.00
_cell.angle_beta   90.00
_cell.angle_gamma   90.00
#
_symmetry.space_group_name_H-M   'P 1'
#
loop_
_entity.id
_entity.type
_entity.pdbx_description
1 polymer ?
#
loop_
_entity_poly.entity_id
_entity_poly.type
_entity_poly.pdbx_seq_one_letter_code
_entity_poly.pdbx_strand_id
1 'polypeptide(L)'
;MVTNGKATAFKLGGYFFKIGLPCIFKAATGYNCPACGMTRSFIYMSDLNISAAWAMNRAGVLLYLFCLLQIPYRFMLIFNRKIPFQRIVTAFGIVFLIVVCFVTVGQFVFQFF
;
A
#
# COMPACT_ATOMS: atom_id res chain seq x y z
N MET A 1 -2.70 -5.27 13.13
CA MET A 1 -2.83 -3.79 13.11
C MET A 1 -4.22 -3.45 12.60
N VAL A 2 -4.85 -2.39 13.10
CA VAL A 2 -6.21 -1.98 12.73
C VAL A 2 -6.20 -0.48 12.44
N THR A 3 -7.06 0.01 11.55
CA THR A 3 -7.15 1.43 11.20
C THR A 3 -8.61 1.84 11.06
N ASN A 4 -8.92 3.09 11.42
CA ASN A 4 -10.23 3.73 11.18
C ASN A 4 -10.10 4.81 10.08
N GLY A 5 -9.16 4.65 9.15
CA GLY A 5 -8.92 5.62 8.07
C GLY A 5 -8.37 7.00 8.48
N LYS A 6 -8.28 7.30 9.78
CA LYS A 6 -7.71 8.53 10.36
C LYS A 6 -6.46 8.28 11.22
N ALA A 7 -6.40 7.14 11.90
CA ALA A 7 -5.27 6.72 12.73
C ALA A 7 -5.12 5.19 12.68
N THR A 8 -3.89 4.74 12.89
CA THR A 8 -3.52 3.33 13.00
C THR A 8 -3.41 2.96 14.47
N ALA A 9 -3.87 1.76 14.83
CA ALA A 9 -3.79 1.21 16.17
C ALA A 9 -3.31 -0.24 16.11
N PHE A 10 -2.57 -0.65 17.13
CA PHE A 10 -2.25 -2.05 17.35
C PHE A 10 -3.25 -2.63 18.35
N LYS A 11 -3.88 -3.74 17.98
CA LYS A 11 -4.79 -4.48 18.86
C LYS A 11 -3.96 -5.58 19.53
N LEU A 12 -3.71 -5.46 20.83
CA LEU A 12 -3.01 -6.47 21.64
C LEU A 12 -3.94 -6.87 22.79
N GLY A 13 -4.51 -8.07 22.74
CA GLY A 13 -5.39 -8.62 23.77
C GLY A 13 -6.48 -7.64 24.24
N GLY A 14 -7.55 -7.43 23.48
CA GLY A 14 -8.65 -6.53 23.86
C GLY A 14 -8.34 -5.03 23.91
N TYR A 15 -7.08 -4.62 24.13
CA TYR A 15 -6.66 -3.22 24.21
C TYR A 15 -6.20 -2.68 22.85
N PHE A 16 -6.59 -1.43 22.55
CA PHE A 16 -6.21 -0.71 21.32
C PHE A 16 -5.15 0.36 21.63
N PHE A 17 -3.91 0.09 21.26
CA PHE A 17 -2.82 1.07 21.36
C PHE A 17 -2.76 1.90 20.08
N LYS A 18 -3.12 3.19 20.14
CA LYS A 18 -2.95 4.12 19.01
C LYS A 18 -1.45 4.36 18.80
N ILE A 19 -0.89 3.73 17.78
CA ILE A 19 0.53 3.85 17.43
C ILE A 19 0.58 4.51 16.06
N GLY A 20 0.98 5.77 16.06
CA GLY A 20 1.13 6.59 14.87
C GLY A 20 0.62 8.00 15.10
N LEU A 21 1.41 8.99 14.68
CA LEU A 21 0.90 10.35 14.58
C LEU A 21 -0.33 10.34 13.66
N PRO A 22 -1.46 10.98 14.04
CA PRO A 22 -2.52 11.25 13.10
C PRO A 22 -1.90 12.01 11.91
N CYS A 23 -2.32 11.67 10.70
CA CYS A 23 -1.79 12.30 9.50
C CYS A 23 -2.00 13.82 9.59
N ILE A 24 -0.93 14.57 9.86
CA ILE A 24 -0.98 16.03 10.02
C ILE A 24 -1.53 16.66 8.76
N PHE A 25 -1.16 16.13 7.59
CA PHE A 25 -1.70 16.58 6.31
C PHE A 25 -3.24 16.47 6.27
N LYS A 26 -3.81 15.32 6.62
CA LYS A 26 -5.27 15.15 6.68
C LYS A 26 -5.92 16.01 7.76
N ALA A 27 -5.23 16.27 8.86
CA ALA A 27 -5.71 17.16 9.92
C ALA A 27 -5.71 18.63 9.49
N ALA A 28 -4.73 19.04 8.68
CA ALA A 28 -4.57 20.42 8.22
C ALA A 28 -5.37 20.72 6.94
N THR A 29 -5.43 19.78 5.99
CA THR A 29 -6.06 19.99 4.67
C THR A 29 -7.38 19.25 4.50
N GLY A 30 -7.73 18.33 5.41
CA GLY A 30 -8.89 17.45 5.25
C GLY A 30 -8.69 16.32 4.21
N TYR A 31 -7.66 16.43 3.37
CA TYR A 31 -7.41 15.50 2.27
C TYR A 31 -6.56 14.30 2.67
N ASN A 32 -6.72 13.19 1.95
CA ASN A 32 -5.97 11.97 2.23
C ASN A 32 -4.56 12.09 1.63
N CYS A 33 -3.56 12.21 2.48
CA CYS A 33 -2.15 12.10 2.08
C CYS A 33 -1.91 10.75 1.37
N PRO A 34 -1.28 10.70 0.19
CA PRO A 34 -1.13 9.47 -0.58
C PRO A 34 -0.29 8.42 0.17
N ALA A 35 0.75 8.85 0.87
CA ALA A 35 1.59 7.96 1.70
C ALA A 35 0.83 7.34 2.88
N CYS A 36 0.07 8.15 3.61
CA CYS A 36 -0.72 7.78 4.77
C CYS A 36 -1.95 6.94 4.36
N GLY A 37 -2.50 7.22 3.18
CA GLY A 37 -3.57 6.44 2.55
C GLY A 37 -3.09 5.07 2.09
N MET A 38 -1.91 4.99 1.46
CA MET A 38 -1.29 3.72 1.05
C MET A 38 -1.01 2.81 2.24
N THR A 39 -0.35 3.33 3.28
CA THR A 39 -0.06 2.54 4.50
C THR A 39 -1.32 2.00 5.18
N ARG A 40 -2.41 2.77 5.19
CA ARG A 40 -3.70 2.30 5.73
C ARG A 40 -4.39 1.30 4.81
N SER A 41 -4.29 1.47 3.49
CA SER A 41 -4.77 0.49 2.51
C SER A 41 -4.03 -0.85 2.67
N PHE A 42 -2.72 -0.82 2.95
CA PHE A 42 -1.92 -2.00 3.30
C PHE A 42 -2.42 -2.71 4.57
N ILE A 43 -2.78 -1.93 5.60
CA ILE A 43 -3.35 -2.49 6.83
C ILE A 43 -4.70 -3.16 6.54
N TYR A 44 -5.59 -2.51 5.77
CA TYR A 44 -6.88 -3.10 5.40
C TYR A 44 -6.73 -4.35 4.52
N MET A 45 -5.80 -4.35 3.57
CA MET A 45 -5.46 -5.55 2.78
C MET A 45 -4.96 -6.70 3.67
N SER A 46 -4.16 -6.38 4.69
CA SER A 46 -3.66 -7.38 5.65
C SER A 46 -4.75 -7.92 6.58
N ASP A 47 -5.83 -7.16 6.76
CA ASP A 47 -7.05 -7.56 7.49
C ASP A 47 -8.10 -8.22 6.58
N LEU A 48 -7.73 -8.54 5.33
CA LEU A 48 -8.62 -9.10 4.28
C LEU A 48 -9.82 -8.20 3.93
N ASN A 49 -9.79 -6.93 4.33
CA ASN A 49 -10.84 -5.96 4.06
C ASN A 49 -10.55 -5.16 2.78
N ILE A 50 -10.78 -5.83 1.64
CA ILE A 50 -10.47 -5.28 0.31
C ILE A 50 -11.35 -4.06 -0.01
N SER A 51 -12.61 -4.06 0.43
CA SER A 51 -13.54 -2.94 0.20
C SER A 51 -13.05 -1.65 0.88
N ALA A 52 -12.63 -1.73 2.15
CA ALA A 52 -12.07 -0.60 2.86
C ALA A 52 -10.71 -0.17 2.30
N ALA A 53 -9.88 -1.12 1.84
CA ALA A 53 -8.60 -0.83 1.21
C ALA A 53 -8.78 -0.06 -0.11
N TRP A 54 -9.75 -0.47 -0.94
CA TRP A 54 -10.08 0.16 -2.22
C TRP A 54 -10.64 1.57 -2.03
N ALA A 55 -11.52 1.76 -1.05
CA ALA A 55 -12.09 3.06 -0.71
C ALA A 55 -11.04 4.05 -0.19
N MET A 56 -10.00 3.56 0.49
CA MET A 56 -8.90 4.40 0.97
C MET A 56 -7.91 4.77 -0.12
N ASN A 57 -7.36 3.78 -0.82
CA ASN A 57 -6.39 4.00 -1.89
C ASN A 57 -6.30 2.77 -2.80
N ARG A 58 -6.85 2.89 -4.01
CA ARG A 58 -6.80 1.85 -5.06
C ARG A 58 -5.39 1.46 -5.47
N ALA A 59 -4.50 2.44 -5.57
CA ALA A 59 -3.11 2.19 -5.91
C ALA A 59 -2.38 1.44 -4.78
N GLY A 60 -2.78 1.64 -3.52
CA GLY A 60 -2.28 0.84 -2.39
C GLY A 60 -2.63 -0.64 -2.49
N VAL A 61 -3.84 -0.97 -2.95
CA VAL A 61 -4.28 -2.37 -3.19
C VAL A 61 -3.41 -3.03 -4.26
N LEU A 62 -3.21 -2.34 -5.39
CA LEU A 62 -2.38 -2.82 -6.50
C LEU A 62 -0.92 -3.05 -6.06
N LEU A 63 -0.36 -2.11 -5.29
CA LEU A 63 1.02 -2.21 -4.79
C LEU A 63 1.17 -3.35 -3.78
N TYR A 64 0.16 -3.58 -2.92
CA TYR A 64 0.16 -4.70 -1.98
C TYR A 64 0.19 -6.06 -2.69
N LEU A 65 -0.68 -6.25 -3.70
CA LEU A 65 -0.69 -7.46 -4.52
C LEU A 65 0.65 -7.67 -5.23
N PHE A 66 1.23 -6.62 -5.77
CA PHE A 66 2.53 -6.68 -6.41
C PHE A 66 3.64 -7.12 -5.43
N CYS A 67 3.67 -6.54 -4.22
CA CYS A 67 4.59 -6.98 -3.17
C CYS A 67 4.38 -8.44 -2.78
N LEU A 68 3.13 -8.89 -2.63
CA LEU A 68 2.81 -10.29 -2.33
C LEU A 68 3.33 -11.25 -3.40
N LEU A 69 3.24 -10.89 -4.69
CA LEU A 69 3.79 -11.71 -5.78
C LEU A 69 5.32 -11.64 -5.85
N GLN A 70 5.91 -10.52 -5.43
CA GLN A 70 7.36 -10.31 -5.47
C GLN A 70 8.11 -11.14 -4.41
N ILE A 71 7.49 -11.38 -3.25
CA ILE A 71 8.07 -12.18 -2.16
C ILE A 71 8.41 -13.63 -2.60
N PRO A 72 7.46 -14.44 -3.11
CA PRO A 72 7.74 -15.81 -3.55
C PRO A 72 8.67 -15.82 -4.77
N TYR A 73 8.56 -14.84 -5.68
CA TYR A 73 9.48 -14.71 -6.80
C TYR A 73 10.93 -14.52 -6.34
N ARG A 74 11.17 -13.63 -5.37
CA ARG A 74 12.51 -13.42 -4.78
C ARG A 74 12.98 -14.64 -3.99
N PHE A 75 12.07 -15.30 -3.28
CA PHE A 75 12.38 -16.51 -2.54
C PHE A 75 12.81 -17.66 -3.47
N MET A 76 12.11 -17.85 -4.58
CA MET A 76 12.49 -18.78 -5.65
C MET A 76 13.83 -18.43 -6.29
N LEU A 77 14.13 -17.14 -6.45
CA LEU A 77 15.42 -16.66 -6.97
C LEU A 77 16.61 -17.05 -6.09
N ILE A 78 16.40 -17.03 -4.77
CA ILE A 78 17.42 -17.40 -3.78
C ILE A 78 17.65 -18.91 -3.80
N PHE A 79 16.57 -19.69 -3.98
CA PHE A 79 16.64 -21.16 -4.00
C PHE A 79 17.09 -21.76 -5.35
N ASN A 80 16.81 -21.11 -6.49
CA ASN A 80 17.11 -21.62 -7.83
C ASN A 80 17.80 -20.58 -8.73
N ARG A 81 18.91 -21.00 -9.36
CA ARG A 81 19.86 -20.15 -10.08
C ARG A 81 19.51 -20.01 -11.57
N LYS A 82 19.55 -18.76 -12.06
CA LYS A 82 19.46 -18.26 -13.45
C LYS A 82 18.10 -18.43 -14.15
N ILE A 83 17.16 -17.54 -13.85
CA ILE A 83 16.01 -17.30 -14.73
C ILE A 83 16.44 -16.24 -15.76
N PRO A 84 16.53 -16.54 -17.07
CA PRO A 84 16.92 -15.56 -18.09
C PRO A 84 15.92 -14.40 -18.19
N PHE A 85 14.69 -14.62 -17.73
CA PHE A 85 13.59 -13.66 -17.74
C PHE A 85 13.62 -12.66 -16.57
N GLN A 86 14.64 -12.71 -15.70
CA GLN A 86 14.77 -11.81 -14.54
C GLN A 86 14.71 -10.34 -14.91
N ARG A 87 15.39 -9.93 -15.99
CA ARG A 87 15.37 -8.53 -16.46
C ARG A 87 13.98 -8.11 -16.93
N ILE A 88 13.23 -9.00 -17.58
CA ILE A 88 11.90 -8.68 -18.09
C ILE A 88 10.89 -8.58 -16.95
N VAL A 89 10.92 -9.51 -15.98
CA VAL A 89 10.08 -9.41 -14.76
C VAL A 89 10.41 -8.14 -13.98
N THR A 90 11.69 -7.79 -13.87
CA THR A 90 12.12 -6.57 -13.18
C THR A 90 11.68 -5.32 -13.93
N ALA A 91 11.83 -5.27 -15.25
CA ALA A 91 11.38 -4.16 -16.09
C ALA A 91 9.85 -4.00 -16.01
N PHE A 92 9.09 -5.09 -16.11
CA PHE A 92 7.64 -5.09 -15.91
C PHE A 92 7.27 -4.57 -14.53
N GLY A 93 7.98 -4.99 -13.49
CA GLY A 93 7.79 -4.49 -12.13
C GLY A 93 8.05 -3.00 -11.97
N ILE A 94 9.08 -2.47 -12.64
CA ILE A 94 9.39 -1.04 -12.66
C ILE A 94 8.29 -0.26 -13.39
N VAL A 95 7.86 -0.73 -14.56
CA VAL A 95 6.76 -0.11 -15.32
C VAL A 95 5.47 -0.12 -14.49
N PHE A 96 5.15 -1.23 -13.84
CA PHE A 96 4.01 -1.32 -12.93
C PHE A 96 4.10 -0.31 -11.78
N LEU A 97 5.27 -0.18 -11.14
CA LEU A 97 5.49 0.81 -10.09
C LEU A 97 5.36 2.26 -10.60
N ILE A 98 5.83 2.55 -11.82
CA ILE A 98 5.65 3.86 -12.45
C ILE A 98 4.18 4.16 -12.67
N VAL A 99 3.41 3.19 -13.20
CA VAL A 99 1.96 3.34 -13.39
C VAL A 99 1.26 3.56 -12.04
N VAL A 100 1.59 2.77 -11.01
CA VAL A 100 1.04 2.94 -9.67
C VAL A 100 1.37 4.33 -9.11
N CYS A 101 2.63 4.79 -9.27
CA CYS A 101 3.04 6.14 -8.88
C CYS A 101 2.19 7.19 -9.60
N PHE A 102 2.05 7.09 -10.91
CA PHE A 102 1.24 8.01 -11.71
C PHE A 102 -0.22 8.03 -11.27
N VAL A 103 -0.81 6.86 -10.98
CA VAL A 103 -2.18 6.74 -10.46
C VAL A 103 -2.28 7.34 -9.05
N THR A 104 -1.30 7.15 -8.16
CA THR A 104 -1.33 7.77 -6.82
C THR A 104 -1.28 9.28 -6.89
N VAL A 105 -0.43 9.83 -7.76
CA VAL A 105 -0.30 11.27 -7.97
C VAL A 105 -1.55 11.82 -8.63
N GLY A 106 -2.08 11.14 -9.64
CA GLY A 106 -3.35 11.49 -10.29
C GLY A 106 -4.51 11.51 -9.30
N GLN A 107 -4.67 10.48 -8.47
CA GLN A 107 -5.69 10.44 -7.41
C GLN A 107 -5.52 11.59 -6.40
N PHE A 108 -4.28 11.96 -6.09
CA PHE A 108 -4.00 13.07 -5.20
C PHE A 108 -4.32 14.43 -5.83
N VAL A 109 -3.99 14.63 -7.10
CA VAL A 109 -4.32 15.87 -7.85
C VAL A 109 -5.83 16.01 -8.02
N PHE A 110 -6.53 14.91 -8.35
CA PHE A 110 -7.99 14.88 -8.41
C PHE A 110 -8.68 15.13 -7.07
N GLN A 111 -7.97 15.00 -5.96
CA GLN A 111 -8.52 15.33 -4.65
C GLN A 111 -8.48 16.84 -4.36
N PHE A 112 -7.69 17.62 -5.12
CA PHE A 112 -7.52 19.05 -4.94
C PHE A 112 -8.39 19.90 -5.90
N PHE A 113 -8.89 19.30 -6.98
CA PHE A 113 -9.86 19.88 -7.93
C PHE A 113 -11.28 19.40 -7.61
#